data_AF-A0A7W2H603-F1
#
_entry.id   AF-A0A7W2H603-F1
#
_cell.length_a   1.000
_cell.length_b   1.000
_cell.length_c   1.000
_cell.angle_alpha   90.00
_cell.angle_beta   90.00
_cell.angle_gamma   90.00
#
_symmetry.space_group_name_H-M   'P 1'
#
loop_
_entity.id
_entity.type
_entity.pdbx_description
1 polymer ?
#
loop_
_entity_poly.entity_id
_entity_poly.type
_entity_poly.pdbx_seq_one_letter_code
_entity_poly.pdbx_strand_id
1 'polypeptide(L)'
;MASNDDIAAALAQFNTGVATSRELDKEAKAIAKAEKRRDLAAQKLKELMENDANGPDRATLEEEYRTAVDDLTRLSNPNSDDRESSVEQGVDSVAAETTPTQESSEDPVQEGENEDQQTA
;
A
#
# COMPACT_ATOMS: atom_id res chain seq x y z
N MET A 1 32.04 -28.00 -29.22
CA MET A 1 32.39 -27.05 -28.14
C MET A 1 31.48 -25.86 -28.35
N ALA A 2 30.66 -25.48 -27.36
CA ALA A 2 29.85 -24.27 -27.49
C ALA A 2 30.78 -23.05 -27.60
N SER A 3 30.49 -22.13 -28.51
CA SER A 3 31.26 -20.90 -28.68
C SER A 3 30.99 -19.96 -27.51
N ASN A 4 31.90 -19.02 -27.24
CA ASN A 4 31.70 -18.05 -26.16
C ASN A 4 30.41 -17.22 -26.35
N ASP A 5 30.03 -16.97 -27.60
CA ASP A 5 28.77 -16.31 -27.97
C ASP A 5 27.54 -17.18 -27.66
N ASP A 6 27.63 -18.51 -27.84
CA ASP A 6 26.54 -19.43 -27.48
C ASP A 6 26.31 -19.44 -25.96
N ILE A 7 27.39 -19.36 -25.18
CA ILE A 7 27.33 -19.28 -23.72
C ILE A 7 26.73 -17.93 -23.29
N ALA A 8 27.16 -16.82 -23.91
CA ALA A 8 26.60 -15.50 -23.63
C ALA A 8 25.11 -15.41 -23.97
N ALA A 9 24.70 -15.97 -25.10
CA ALA A 9 23.29 -16.06 -25.51
C ALA A 9 22.46 -16.91 -24.53
N ALA A 10 23.00 -18.06 -24.09
CA ALA A 10 22.34 -18.92 -23.11
C ALA A 10 22.17 -18.22 -21.75
N LEU A 11 23.16 -17.47 -21.29
CA LEU A 11 23.08 -16.67 -20.07
C LEU A 11 22.05 -15.54 -20.19
N ALA A 12 21.99 -14.85 -21.33
CA ALA A 12 20.98 -13.82 -21.57
C ALA A 12 19.56 -14.42 -21.54
N GLN A 13 19.34 -15.54 -22.23
CA GLN A 13 18.07 -16.26 -22.21
C GLN A 13 17.67 -16.72 -20.80
N PHE A 14 18.64 -17.25 -20.04
CA PHE A 14 18.41 -17.64 -18.64
C PHE A 14 17.98 -16.44 -17.79
N ASN A 15 18.70 -15.32 -17.89
CA ASN A 15 18.38 -14.10 -17.14
C ASN A 15 16.99 -13.55 -17.50
N THR A 16 16.62 -13.57 -18.79
CA THR A 16 15.28 -13.23 -19.24
C THR A 16 14.25 -14.19 -18.64
N GLY A 17 14.50 -15.50 -18.68
CA GLY A 17 13.60 -16.50 -18.09
C GLY A 17 13.40 -16.31 -16.58
N VAL A 18 14.46 -16.00 -15.84
CA VAL A 18 14.38 -15.69 -14.40
C VAL A 18 13.55 -14.42 -14.17
N ALA A 19 13.76 -13.38 -14.97
CA ALA A 19 12.98 -12.15 -14.86
C ALA A 19 11.49 -12.40 -15.14
N THR A 20 11.16 -13.11 -16.22
CA THR A 20 9.79 -13.51 -16.56
C THR A 20 9.15 -14.35 -15.45
N SER A 21 9.87 -15.34 -14.91
CA SER A 21 9.34 -16.18 -13.83
C SER A 21 9.02 -15.39 -12.57
N ARG A 22 9.85 -14.39 -12.22
CA ARG A 22 9.58 -13.50 -11.08
C ARG A 22 8.36 -12.63 -11.33
N GLU A 23 8.15 -12.17 -12.55
CA GLU A 23 7.00 -11.35 -12.87
C GLU A 23 5.69 -12.15 -12.77
N LEU A 24 5.66 -13.37 -13.33
CA LEU A 24 4.51 -14.28 -13.19
C LEU A 24 4.19 -14.60 -11.73
N ASP A 25 5.19 -14.78 -10.88
CA ASP A 25 4.98 -15.00 -9.44
C ASP A 25 4.35 -13.77 -8.74
N LYS A 26 4.75 -12.55 -9.13
CA LYS A 26 4.12 -11.32 -8.60
C LYS A 26 2.68 -11.20 -9.07
N GLU A 27 2.41 -11.44 -10.35
CA GLU A 27 1.05 -11.40 -10.93
C GLU A 27 0.14 -12.41 -10.21
N ALA A 28 0.59 -13.65 -10.06
CA ALA A 28 -0.16 -14.68 -9.34
C ALA A 28 -0.47 -14.28 -7.88
N LYS A 29 0.50 -13.67 -7.18
CA LYS A 29 0.28 -13.16 -5.81
C LYS A 29 -0.70 -12.00 -5.77
N ALA A 30 -0.66 -11.10 -6.75
CA ALA A 30 -1.58 -9.97 -6.84
C ALA A 30 -3.02 -10.46 -7.06
N ILE A 31 -3.22 -11.40 -7.98
CA ILE A 31 -4.51 -12.05 -8.23
C ILE A 31 -5.03 -12.72 -6.96
N ALA A 32 -4.23 -13.58 -6.32
CA ALA A 32 -4.63 -14.28 -5.10
C ALA A 32 -5.02 -13.31 -3.95
N LYS A 33 -4.34 -12.16 -3.86
CA LYS A 33 -4.68 -11.11 -2.88
C LYS A 33 -6.02 -10.44 -3.21
N ALA A 34 -6.27 -10.14 -4.49
CA ALA A 34 -7.54 -9.57 -4.94
C ALA A 34 -8.71 -10.54 -4.72
N GLU A 35 -8.54 -11.82 -5.06
CA GLU A 35 -9.53 -12.88 -4.78
C GLU A 35 -9.86 -12.96 -3.30
N LYS A 36 -8.84 -12.98 -2.43
CA LYS A 36 -9.05 -13.01 -0.98
C LYS A 36 -9.84 -11.81 -0.47
N ARG A 37 -9.59 -10.61 -1.00
CA ARG A 37 -10.34 -9.40 -0.63
C ARG A 37 -11.79 -9.51 -1.06
N ARG A 38 -12.04 -9.94 -2.30
CA ARG A 38 -13.40 -10.19 -2.83
C ARG A 38 -14.14 -11.18 -1.93
N ASP A 39 -13.52 -12.31 -1.61
CA ASP A 39 -14.16 -13.37 -0.83
C ASP A 39 -14.46 -12.93 0.60
N LEU A 40 -13.56 -12.15 1.21
CA LEU A 40 -13.77 -11.57 2.53
C LEU A 40 -14.93 -10.55 2.52
N ALA A 41 -14.97 -9.65 1.53
CA ALA A 41 -16.04 -8.67 1.41
C ALA A 41 -17.38 -9.37 1.16
N ALA A 42 -17.42 -10.38 0.30
CA ALA A 42 -18.62 -11.20 0.06
C ALA A 42 -19.11 -11.90 1.32
N GLN A 43 -18.18 -12.46 2.12
CA GLN A 43 -18.52 -13.10 3.39
C GLN A 43 -19.13 -12.09 4.37
N LYS A 44 -18.51 -10.92 4.55
CA LYS A 44 -19.04 -9.87 5.43
C LYS A 44 -20.41 -9.36 4.97
N LEU A 45 -20.61 -9.20 3.67
CA LEU A 45 -21.92 -8.85 3.10
C LEU A 45 -22.98 -9.89 3.44
N LYS A 46 -22.64 -11.17 3.31
CA LYS A 46 -23.54 -12.27 3.65
C LYS A 46 -23.89 -12.25 5.14
N GLU A 47 -22.91 -12.12 6.02
CA GLU A 47 -23.13 -12.03 7.47
C GLU A 47 -24.01 -10.83 7.85
N LEU A 48 -23.83 -9.70 7.18
CA LEU A 48 -24.61 -8.49 7.42
C LEU A 48 -26.07 -8.63 6.95
N MET A 49 -26.29 -9.30 5.81
CA MET A 49 -27.62 -9.66 5.32
C MET A 49 -28.32 -10.67 6.24
N GLU A 50 -27.60 -11.65 6.80
CA GLU A 50 -28.15 -12.62 7.74
C GLU A 50 -28.57 -11.99 9.08
N ASN A 51 -27.91 -10.89 9.47
CA ASN A 51 -28.23 -10.15 10.69
C ASN A 51 -29.28 -9.03 10.49
N ASP A 52 -29.89 -8.92 9.29
CA ASP A 52 -30.81 -7.83 8.91
C ASP A 52 -30.26 -6.42 9.18
N ALA A 53 -28.95 -6.29 9.29
CA ALA A 53 -28.28 -5.04 9.59
C ALA A 53 -28.16 -4.23 8.30
N ASN A 54 -29.19 -3.46 7.96
CA ASN A 54 -29.14 -2.52 6.84
C ASN A 54 -28.66 -1.15 7.33
N GLY A 55 -27.48 -0.73 6.90
CA GLY A 55 -26.85 0.51 7.35
C GLY A 55 -25.66 0.94 6.49
N PRO A 56 -24.95 2.01 6.87
CA PRO A 56 -23.78 2.50 6.15
C PRO A 56 -22.71 1.41 5.93
N ASP A 57 -22.57 0.48 6.88
CA ASP A 57 -21.66 -0.66 6.79
C ASP A 57 -21.96 -1.58 5.59
N ARG A 58 -23.25 -1.70 5.20
CA ARG A 58 -23.64 -2.45 4.00
C ARG A 58 -23.11 -1.80 2.74
N ALA A 59 -23.34 -0.49 2.60
CA ALA A 59 -22.95 0.26 1.42
C ALA A 59 -21.43 0.24 1.23
N THR A 60 -20.68 0.43 2.32
CA THR A 60 -19.21 0.33 2.31
C THR A 60 -18.73 -1.05 1.88
N LEU A 61 -19.31 -2.12 2.42
CA LEU A 61 -18.93 -3.49 2.05
C LEU A 61 -19.31 -3.85 0.60
N GLU A 62 -20.43 -3.32 0.09
CA GLU A 62 -20.83 -3.50 -1.31
C GLU A 62 -19.87 -2.78 -2.25
N GLU A 63 -19.42 -1.59 -1.89
CA GLU A 63 -18.40 -0.85 -2.61
C GLU A 63 -17.05 -1.59 -2.58
N GLU A 64 -16.59 -2.02 -1.40
CA GLU A 64 -15.38 -2.83 -1.25
C GLU A 64 -15.42 -4.11 -2.11
N TYR A 65 -16.57 -4.79 -2.14
CA TYR A 65 -16.77 -5.97 -2.99
C TYR A 65 -16.67 -5.62 -4.48
N ARG A 66 -17.32 -4.53 -4.93
CA ARG A 66 -17.24 -4.08 -6.33
C ARG A 66 -15.82 -3.72 -6.72
N THR A 67 -15.10 -2.95 -5.90
CA THR A 67 -13.70 -2.61 -6.14
C THR A 67 -12.82 -3.86 -6.20
N ALA A 68 -13.02 -4.82 -5.31
CA ALA A 68 -12.25 -6.07 -5.33
C ALA A 68 -12.51 -6.92 -6.60
N VAL A 69 -13.74 -6.91 -7.12
CA VAL A 69 -14.09 -7.58 -8.39
C VAL A 69 -13.46 -6.85 -9.59
N ASP A 70 -13.46 -5.52 -9.58
CA ASP A 70 -12.84 -4.70 -10.62
C ASP A 70 -11.32 -4.91 -10.67
N ASP A 71 -10.66 -4.82 -9.51
CA ASP A 71 -9.23 -5.12 -9.34
C ASP A 71 -8.88 -6.52 -9.88
N LEU A 72 -9.67 -7.53 -9.52
CA LEU A 72 -9.45 -8.90 -9.98
C LEU A 72 -9.61 -9.02 -11.49
N THR A 73 -10.60 -8.34 -12.07
CA THR A 73 -10.85 -8.33 -13.51
C THR A 73 -9.69 -7.69 -14.26
N ARG A 74 -9.17 -6.57 -13.76
CA ARG A 74 -8.02 -5.87 -14.33
C ARG A 74 -6.73 -6.70 -14.23
N LEU A 75 -6.47 -7.33 -13.08
CA LEU A 75 -5.30 -8.18 -12.88
C LEU A 75 -5.34 -9.46 -13.72
N SER A 76 -6.53 -10.01 -13.95
CA SER A 76 -6.70 -11.23 -14.76
C SER A 76 -6.70 -10.96 -16.26
N ASN A 77 -7.01 -9.71 -16.67
CA ASN A 77 -7.00 -9.27 -18.07
C ASN A 77 -6.01 -8.10 -18.26
N PRO A 78 -4.68 -8.37 -18.27
CA PRO A 78 -3.66 -7.33 -18.37
C PRO A 78 -3.66 -6.53 -19.69
N ASN A 79 -4.40 -7.01 -20.72
CA ASN A 79 -4.57 -6.34 -22.01
C ASN A 79 -5.90 -5.56 -22.14
N SER A 80 -6.76 -5.59 -21.13
CA SER A 80 -7.94 -4.72 -21.12
C SER A 80 -7.49 -3.30 -20.81
N ASP A 81 -7.71 -2.39 -21.76
CA ASP A 81 -7.34 -0.96 -21.75
C ASP A 81 -8.08 -0.13 -20.68
N ASP A 82 -8.47 -0.75 -19.56
CA ASP A 82 -9.13 -0.13 -18.42
C ASP A 82 -8.09 0.35 -17.39
N ARG A 83 -7.03 1.00 -17.90
CA ARG A 83 -5.96 1.58 -17.07
C ARG A 83 -6.35 2.92 -16.43
N GLU A 84 -7.60 3.35 -16.56
CA GLU A 84 -8.11 4.65 -16.08
C GLU A 84 -8.50 4.66 -14.59
N SER A 85 -8.32 3.57 -13.84
CA SER A 85 -8.56 3.54 -12.38
C SER A 85 -7.34 3.06 -11.59
N SER A 86 -6.14 3.53 -11.96
CA SER A 86 -5.01 3.54 -11.02
C SER A 86 -5.00 4.90 -10.30
N VAL A 87 -6.08 5.22 -9.59
CA VAL A 87 -5.94 6.14 -8.46
C VAL A 87 -5.12 5.36 -7.44
N GLU A 88 -3.82 5.61 -7.46
CA GLU A 88 -2.96 5.34 -6.32
C GLU A 88 -3.57 6.09 -5.14
N GLN A 89 -4.51 5.46 -4.43
CA GLN A 89 -4.90 5.87 -3.10
C GLN A 89 -3.77 5.41 -2.18
N GLY A 90 -2.62 6.06 -2.35
CA GLY A 90 -1.62 6.19 -1.32
C GLY A 90 -2.35 6.81 -0.13
N VAL A 91 -2.75 5.98 0.81
CA VAL A 91 -2.96 6.40 2.19
C VAL A 91 -1.59 6.76 2.77
N ASP A 92 -0.96 7.79 2.21
CA ASP A 92 0.01 8.60 2.91
C ASP A 92 -0.80 9.38 3.94
N SER A 93 -1.06 8.71 5.08
CA SER A 93 -1.24 9.43 6.33
C SER A 93 0.12 10.04 6.69
N VAL A 94 0.53 11.04 5.92
CA VAL A 94 1.64 11.91 6.26
C VAL A 94 1.18 12.64 7.52
N ALA A 95 1.86 12.28 8.60
CA ALA A 95 1.82 12.97 9.87
C ALA A 95 1.89 14.47 9.62
N ALA A 96 1.02 15.21 10.31
CA ALA A 96 0.99 16.66 10.30
C ALA A 96 2.41 17.25 10.35
N GLU A 97 2.81 17.90 9.25
CA GLU A 97 3.97 18.80 9.21
C GLU A 97 3.74 19.91 10.26
N THR A 98 4.40 19.79 11.40
CA THR A 98 4.68 20.95 12.23
C THR A 98 5.90 21.63 11.63
N THR A 99 5.64 22.73 10.94
CA THR A 99 6.60 23.69 10.39
C THR A 99 7.78 23.97 11.33
N PRO A 100 9.04 24.01 10.86
CA PRO A 100 10.14 24.54 11.65
C PRO A 100 10.05 26.07 11.64
N THR A 101 9.48 26.66 12.69
CA THR A 101 9.65 28.10 12.92
C THR A 101 11.12 28.36 13.24
N GLN A 102 11.81 29.03 12.33
CA GLN A 102 13.05 29.74 12.62
C GLN A 102 12.75 30.78 13.70
N GLU A 103 13.37 30.67 14.87
CA GLU A 103 13.56 31.83 15.74
C GLU A 103 15.06 31.98 16.00
N SER A 104 15.52 33.20 15.69
CA SER A 104 16.89 33.65 15.69
C SER A 104 17.59 33.44 17.03
N SER A 105 18.86 33.08 16.93
CA SER A 105 19.82 33.08 18.02
C SER A 105 20.03 34.49 18.59
N GLU A 106 19.57 34.75 19.83
CA GLU A 106 20.07 35.85 20.67
C GLU A 106 20.02 35.40 22.16
N ASP A 107 21.18 35.10 22.75
CA ASP A 107 21.40 35.10 24.22
C ASP A 107 22.10 36.45 24.50
N PRO A 108 21.76 37.24 25.55
CA PRO A 108 22.25 36.89 26.88
C PRO A 108 21.45 37.34 28.13
N VAL A 109 21.65 36.57 29.21
CA VAL A 109 21.56 36.88 30.66
C VAL A 109 20.42 37.75 31.22
N GLN A 110 19.65 37.18 32.16
CA GLN A 110 19.17 37.91 33.33
C GLN A 110 19.31 37.05 34.59
N GLU A 111 20.31 37.41 35.39
CA GLU A 111 20.43 37.06 36.81
C GLU A 111 19.21 37.58 37.57
N GLY A 112 18.65 36.71 38.41
CA GLY A 112 17.59 37.03 39.35
C GLY A 112 17.76 36.15 40.58
N GLU A 113 18.83 36.39 41.32
CA GLU A 113 19.01 35.92 42.70
C GLU A 113 17.80 36.33 43.54
N ASN A 114 17.21 35.39 44.26
CA ASN A 114 16.80 35.57 45.65
C ASN A 114 16.88 34.21 46.31
N GLU A 115 18.03 33.97 46.95
CA GLU A 115 18.13 33.05 48.07
C GLU A 115 17.16 33.52 49.17
N ASP A 116 16.29 32.63 49.65
CA ASP A 116 15.99 32.64 51.07
C ASP A 116 15.91 31.21 51.61
N GLN A 117 16.48 31.07 52.79
CA GLN A 117 17.02 29.84 53.35
C GLN A 117 15.98 29.06 54.15
N GLN A 118 16.34 27.79 54.41
CA GLN A 118 16.14 27.09 55.68
C GLN A 118 14.88 26.19 55.85
N THR A 119 15.08 24.90 55.61
CA THR A 119 14.84 23.76 56.55
C THR A 119 15.74 22.63 56.03
N ALA A 120 16.69 22.03 56.74
CA ALA A 120 16.85 21.68 58.14
C ALA A 120 18.35 21.58 58.51
#